data_AF-Q2C978-F1
#
_entry.id   AF-Q2C978-F1
#
_cell.length_a   1.000
_cell.length_b   1.000
_cell.length_c   1.000
_cell.angle_alpha   90.00
_cell.angle_beta   90.00
_cell.angle_gamma   90.00
#
_symmetry.space_group_name_H-M   'P 1'
#
loop_
_entity.id
_entity.type
_entity.pdbx_description
1 polymer ?
#
loop_
_entity_poly.entity_id
_entity_poly.type
_entity_poly.pdbx_seq_one_letter_code
_entity_poly.pdbx_strand_id
1 'polypeptide(L)'
;MKIQAKMISIIFILSIWVGNAVADGREYMEEFYAAPDGVKVIYGYNSSQYGNLYRVSTNLYVQTKDDAYLADIKVLIHRLKMTPTGREVLRQIAVYTPVNAPEDAVGPLIEHLQGVDTTKVNVVTVIREPDSAGRLFETVPSSFVDKQKSALVYPRQFDGKGVSNTVFFSTKEVVNIPGTNTPFDQAVALGHELIHARDYASGAMPRGSVLLKHRHPDTKQFTEYSIDNAEYQTTGISHFNNAESGRDAETEISTIRNDLITLREALYYQWNAKGQNKPKAYLKNEKVVSEFHLAEDLGVYKRNTYWPSRHYHYHPYAVEVRPADAVYQSLKWDTLEGKQAHTEVRRVLKQSLSEGKETAIVLVDAAEQGLSQSLKNSPVLTRRGLGNQSAILSYAAKNNIKVVHVYSAEDEKSLMSLKNKKRSRMYHSISGLPDSSGGYTDVQFSMDNQSLLLQEIEGKETVLVIAYSDSQLTANIVDSLSDDLNRKVLVSRHSNLDYLPSDLNAAENAAWLKIREKQNVNMLGSGSRSRFNICHIQ
;
A
#
# COMPACT_ATOMS: atom_id res chain seq x y z
N MET A 1 -76.34 21.03 14.62
CA MET A 1 -75.78 19.78 15.20
C MET A 1 -75.59 18.75 14.09
N LYS A 2 -74.49 17.98 14.16
CA LYS A 2 -74.04 16.84 13.30
C LYS A 2 -73.32 17.26 11.99
N ILE A 3 -71.98 17.30 11.95
CA ILE A 3 -70.97 16.20 11.90
C ILE A 3 -71.17 15.37 10.62
N GLN A 4 -70.51 15.71 9.50
CA GLN A 4 -69.17 15.27 9.05
C GLN A 4 -68.99 13.76 8.91
N ALA A 5 -68.98 13.30 7.66
CA ALA A 5 -68.14 12.21 7.17
C ALA A 5 -67.56 12.67 5.82
N LYS A 6 -66.30 13.12 5.82
CA LYS A 6 -65.56 13.47 4.59
C LYS A 6 -64.53 12.38 4.34
N MET A 7 -64.65 11.73 3.19
CA MET A 7 -63.63 10.87 2.60
C MET A 7 -62.31 11.62 2.51
N ILE A 8 -61.25 10.97 2.97
CA ILE A 8 -59.87 11.40 2.78
C ILE A 8 -59.45 10.92 1.38
N SER A 9 -59.46 11.83 0.40
CA SER A 9 -58.66 11.71 -0.81
C SER A 9 -57.29 12.30 -0.54
N ILE A 10 -56.26 11.45 -0.44
CA ILE A 10 -54.86 11.87 -0.38
C ILE A 10 -54.44 12.27 -1.79
N ILE A 11 -54.40 13.57 -2.04
CA ILE A 11 -53.73 14.17 -3.20
C ILE A 11 -52.23 14.13 -2.90
N PHE A 12 -51.50 13.25 -3.59
CA PHE A 12 -50.04 13.27 -3.62
C PHE A 12 -49.58 14.49 -4.43
N ILE A 13 -49.17 15.55 -3.72
CA ILE A 13 -48.43 16.66 -4.32
C ILE A 13 -46.98 16.17 -4.51
N LEU A 14 -46.62 15.82 -5.75
CA LEU A 14 -45.24 15.71 -6.18
C LEU A 14 -44.59 17.10 -6.05
N SER A 15 -43.93 17.35 -4.92
CA SER A 15 -42.95 18.41 -4.82
C SER A 15 -41.66 17.90 -5.44
N ILE A 16 -41.41 18.32 -6.69
CA ILE A 16 -40.12 18.18 -7.34
C ILE A 16 -39.17 19.10 -6.58
N TRP A 17 -38.46 18.52 -5.60
CA TRP A 17 -37.28 19.16 -5.02
C TRP A 17 -36.17 19.07 -6.06
N VAL A 18 -36.10 20.09 -6.93
CA VAL A 18 -34.87 20.44 -7.63
C VAL A 18 -33.91 20.93 -6.55
N GLY A 19 -33.22 19.99 -5.92
CA GLY A 19 -32.08 20.31 -5.08
C GLY A 19 -31.01 20.92 -5.97
N ASN A 20 -30.95 22.25 -5.98
CA ASN A 20 -29.76 22.96 -6.39
C ASN A 20 -28.60 22.41 -5.55
N ALA A 21 -27.73 21.61 -6.17
CA ALA A 21 -26.45 21.23 -5.61
C ALA A 21 -25.57 22.48 -5.58
N VAL A 22 -25.81 23.31 -4.57
CA VAL A 22 -24.81 24.29 -4.14
C VAL A 22 -23.73 23.45 -3.48
N ALA A 23 -22.58 23.37 -4.15
CA ALA A 23 -21.38 22.73 -3.63
C ALA A 23 -20.92 23.50 -2.39
N ASP A 24 -21.42 23.11 -1.22
CA ASP A 24 -20.96 23.65 0.05
C ASP A 24 -19.61 22.98 0.36
N GLY A 25 -18.53 23.70 0.02
CA GLY A 25 -17.14 23.23 -0.03
C GLY A 25 -16.50 22.92 1.33
N ARG A 26 -17.22 22.29 2.28
CA ARG A 26 -16.70 22.04 3.65
C ARG A 26 -16.61 20.59 4.09
N GLU A 27 -17.08 19.59 3.34
CA GLU A 27 -17.16 18.21 3.87
C GLU A 27 -16.38 17.10 3.14
N TYR A 28 -15.74 17.37 1.99
CA TYR A 28 -15.05 16.32 1.23
C TYR A 28 -13.55 16.58 1.08
N MET A 29 -12.80 16.32 2.17
CA MET A 29 -11.33 16.45 2.23
C MET A 29 -10.62 15.08 2.37
N GLU A 30 -11.07 14.05 1.66
CA GLU A 30 -10.34 12.77 1.52
C GLU A 30 -9.20 12.89 0.47
N GLU A 31 -7.96 12.69 0.97
CA GLU A 31 -6.71 12.28 0.32
C GLU A 31 -6.24 13.05 -0.94
N PHE A 32 -5.52 14.17 -0.73
CA PHE A 32 -4.68 14.81 -1.76
C PHE A 32 -3.44 13.97 -2.12
N TYR A 33 -2.97 13.15 -1.17
CA TYR A 33 -1.96 12.11 -1.31
C TYR A 33 -2.28 11.00 -0.31
N ALA A 34 -1.94 9.75 -0.60
CA ALA A 34 -1.79 8.74 0.45
C ALA A 34 -0.79 9.28 1.49
N ALA A 35 -0.91 8.90 2.77
CA ALA A 35 0.11 9.22 3.78
C ALA A 35 1.50 8.93 3.19
N PRO A 36 2.54 9.71 3.52
CA PRO A 36 3.83 9.73 2.81
C PRO A 36 4.50 8.36 2.60
N ASP A 37 4.06 7.34 3.32
CA ASP A 37 4.52 5.96 3.27
C ASP A 37 3.70 5.07 2.30
N GLY A 38 2.74 5.63 1.56
CA GLY A 38 1.77 4.90 0.72
C GLY A 38 0.71 4.12 1.50
N VAL A 39 0.54 4.39 2.79
CA VAL A 39 -0.35 3.62 3.67
C VAL A 39 -1.66 4.38 3.93
N LYS A 40 -2.78 3.77 3.55
CA LYS A 40 -4.12 4.24 3.95
C LYS A 40 -4.30 3.99 5.45
N VAL A 41 -4.39 5.06 6.24
CA VAL A 41 -4.78 4.98 7.65
C VAL A 41 -6.28 4.76 7.71
N ILE A 42 -6.68 3.71 8.43
CA ILE A 42 -8.08 3.39 8.65
C ILE A 42 -8.36 3.71 10.12
N TYR A 43 -9.02 4.84 10.34
CA TYR A 43 -9.58 5.16 11.64
C TYR A 43 -10.76 4.21 11.89
N GLY A 44 -10.87 3.58 13.06
CA GLY A 44 -12.08 2.81 13.37
C GLY A 44 -11.94 1.67 14.36
N TYR A 45 -11.22 0.60 14.03
CA TYR A 45 -11.32 -0.64 14.82
C TYR A 45 -10.41 -0.64 16.05
N ASN A 46 -10.98 -0.52 17.26
CA ASN A 46 -10.26 -0.58 18.54
C ASN A 46 -9.00 0.30 18.61
N SER A 47 -9.00 1.45 17.91
CA SER A 47 -7.82 2.30 17.79
C SER A 47 -7.36 2.90 19.13
N SER A 48 -8.26 3.07 20.09
CA SER A 48 -7.92 3.45 21.46
C SER A 48 -7.08 2.39 22.18
N GLN A 49 -7.38 1.11 21.94
CA GLN A 49 -6.71 -0.02 22.59
C GLN A 49 -5.38 -0.36 21.91
N TYR A 50 -5.39 -0.52 20.59
CA TYR A 50 -4.24 -1.07 19.83
C TYR A 50 -3.55 -0.06 18.91
N GLY A 51 -4.05 1.18 18.83
CA GLY A 51 -3.50 2.22 17.96
C GLY A 51 -4.06 2.21 16.54
N ASN A 52 -3.41 2.97 15.67
CA ASN A 52 -3.87 3.19 14.31
C ASN A 52 -3.73 1.93 13.46
N LEU A 53 -4.65 1.75 12.50
CA LEU A 53 -4.62 0.66 11.53
C LEU A 53 -4.03 1.14 10.21
N TYR A 54 -2.90 0.56 9.83
CA TYR A 54 -2.09 0.93 8.66
C TYR A 54 -2.16 -0.17 7.60
N ARG A 55 -2.71 0.13 6.42
CA ARG A 55 -2.65 -0.80 5.28
C ARG A 55 -1.24 -0.88 4.69
N VAL A 56 -0.55 -2.01 4.84
CA VAL A 56 0.82 -2.24 4.33
C VAL A 56 0.86 -3.06 3.02
N SER A 57 -0.21 -3.80 2.74
CA SER A 57 -0.48 -4.45 1.45
C SER A 57 -1.99 -4.61 1.24
N THR A 58 -2.44 -5.11 0.09
CA THR A 58 -3.84 -5.51 -0.08
C THR A 58 -4.19 -6.61 0.91
N ASN A 59 -5.30 -6.43 1.64
CA ASN A 59 -5.79 -7.32 2.71
C ASN A 59 -4.86 -7.53 3.92
N LEU A 60 -3.70 -6.85 3.96
CA LEU A 60 -2.73 -6.94 5.05
C LEU A 60 -2.54 -5.57 5.72
N TYR A 61 -2.74 -5.55 7.02
CA TYR A 61 -2.71 -4.34 7.83
C TYR A 61 -1.80 -4.53 9.04
N VAL A 62 -1.27 -3.44 9.57
CA VAL A 62 -0.55 -3.39 10.84
C VAL A 62 -1.33 -2.50 11.78
N GLN A 63 -1.58 -2.97 13.00
CA GLN A 63 -2.22 -2.15 14.02
C GLN A 63 -1.25 -1.91 15.17
N THR A 64 -0.89 -0.64 15.38
CA THR A 64 0.11 -0.27 16.39
C THR A 64 -0.05 1.17 16.88
N LYS A 65 0.45 1.42 18.09
CA LYS A 65 0.67 2.76 18.68
C LYS A 65 2.11 3.24 18.48
N ASP A 66 3.00 2.36 18.05
CA ASP A 66 4.44 2.59 17.94
C ASP A 66 4.86 2.64 16.46
N ASP A 67 5.34 3.81 16.04
CA ASP A 67 5.83 4.03 14.67
C ASP A 67 7.08 3.19 14.36
N ALA A 68 7.90 2.85 15.37
CA ALA A 68 9.07 1.98 15.19
C ALA A 68 8.64 0.55 14.85
N TYR A 69 7.61 0.03 15.52
CA TYR A 69 7.02 -1.27 15.19
C TYR A 69 6.48 -1.31 13.75
N LEU A 70 5.78 -0.25 13.31
CA LEU A 70 5.30 -0.15 11.93
C LEU A 70 6.47 -0.15 10.93
N ALA A 71 7.55 0.57 11.23
CA ALA A 71 8.75 0.63 10.39
C ALA A 71 9.42 -0.75 10.28
N ASP A 72 9.57 -1.46 11.40
CA ASP A 72 10.13 -2.82 11.41
C ASP A 72 9.31 -3.80 10.56
N ILE A 73 7.99 -3.84 10.75
CA ILE A 73 7.12 -4.72 9.95
C ILE A 73 7.21 -4.36 8.46
N LYS A 74 7.28 -3.07 8.11
CA LYS A 74 7.47 -2.64 6.70
C LYS A 74 8.79 -3.15 6.12
N VAL A 75 9.88 -3.14 6.88
CA VAL A 75 11.17 -3.71 6.45
C VAL A 75 11.03 -5.19 6.17
N LEU A 76 10.39 -5.95 7.06
CA LEU A 76 10.17 -7.38 6.87
C LEU A 76 9.31 -7.67 5.63
N ILE A 77 8.21 -6.94 5.44
CA ILE A 77 7.37 -7.04 4.23
C ILE A 77 8.16 -6.67 2.97
N HIS A 78 9.07 -5.70 3.04
CA HIS A 78 9.93 -5.36 1.91
C HIS A 78 10.89 -6.51 1.57
N ARG A 79 11.53 -7.13 2.57
CA ARG A 79 12.36 -8.33 2.37
C ARG A 79 11.58 -9.45 1.69
N LEU A 80 10.31 -9.68 2.08
CA LEU A 80 9.42 -10.62 1.39
C LEU A 80 9.16 -10.24 -0.08
N LYS A 81 9.00 -8.95 -0.40
CA LYS A 81 8.76 -8.49 -1.79
C LYS A 81 9.98 -8.72 -2.70
N MET A 82 11.18 -8.81 -2.13
CA MET A 82 12.41 -9.04 -2.91
C MET A 82 12.54 -10.49 -3.38
N THR A 83 11.87 -11.45 -2.74
CA THR A 83 11.96 -12.88 -3.10
C THR A 83 10.78 -13.36 -3.95
N PRO A 84 10.98 -14.34 -4.87
CA PRO A 84 9.89 -15.00 -5.57
C PRO A 84 8.82 -15.58 -4.64
N THR A 85 9.23 -16.32 -3.60
CA THR A 85 8.33 -16.95 -2.63
C THR A 85 7.58 -15.91 -1.81
N GLY A 86 8.26 -14.88 -1.29
CA GLY A 86 7.60 -13.84 -0.49
C GLY A 86 6.61 -13.01 -1.31
N ARG A 87 6.89 -12.74 -2.60
CA ARG A 87 5.90 -12.13 -3.51
C ARG A 87 4.66 -13.00 -3.70
N GLU A 88 4.84 -14.31 -3.78
CA GLU A 88 3.72 -15.25 -3.92
C GLU A 88 2.87 -15.31 -2.65
N VAL A 89 3.49 -15.39 -1.46
CA VAL A 89 2.77 -15.32 -0.17
C VAL A 89 1.92 -14.03 -0.11
N LEU A 90 2.52 -12.88 -0.43
CA LEU A 90 1.82 -11.59 -0.45
C LEU A 90 0.72 -11.53 -1.52
N ARG A 91 0.89 -12.18 -2.67
CA ARG A 91 -0.15 -12.30 -3.71
C ARG A 91 -1.33 -13.12 -3.22
N GLN A 92 -1.08 -14.24 -2.53
CA GLN A 92 -2.14 -15.09 -1.98
C GLN A 92 -2.92 -14.35 -0.88
N ILE A 93 -2.24 -13.66 0.04
CA ILE A 93 -2.88 -12.77 1.03
C ILE A 93 -3.73 -11.69 0.36
N ALA A 94 -3.22 -11.06 -0.70
CA ALA A 94 -3.95 -10.02 -1.43
C ALA A 94 -5.23 -10.51 -2.12
N VAL A 95 -5.38 -11.81 -2.36
CA VAL A 95 -6.55 -12.39 -3.06
C VAL A 95 -7.52 -13.04 -2.09
N TYR A 96 -7.02 -13.76 -1.08
CA TYR A 96 -7.89 -14.51 -0.18
C TYR A 96 -8.56 -13.59 0.83
N THR A 97 -9.89 -13.51 0.75
CA THR A 97 -10.76 -12.88 1.74
C THR A 97 -11.80 -13.89 2.21
N PRO A 98 -12.28 -13.83 3.45
CA PRO A 98 -13.43 -14.63 3.89
C PRO A 98 -14.64 -14.41 2.96
N VAL A 99 -15.41 -15.46 2.71
CA VAL A 99 -16.59 -15.45 1.84
C VAL A 99 -17.79 -16.13 2.49
N ASN A 100 -18.97 -15.99 1.90
CA ASN A 100 -20.18 -16.66 2.32
C ASN A 100 -20.95 -17.21 1.12
N ALA A 101 -21.51 -18.41 1.24
CA ALA A 101 -22.43 -18.90 0.23
C ALA A 101 -23.69 -18.01 0.18
N PRO A 102 -24.35 -17.87 -0.97
CA PRO A 102 -25.58 -17.07 -1.08
C PRO A 102 -26.69 -17.44 -0.08
N GLU A 103 -26.73 -18.70 0.33
CA GLU A 103 -27.69 -19.30 1.27
C GLU A 103 -27.21 -19.30 2.73
N ASP A 104 -25.98 -18.86 3.00
CA ASP A 104 -25.49 -18.78 4.37
C ASP A 104 -26.31 -17.76 5.19
N ALA A 105 -26.70 -18.14 6.40
CA ALA A 105 -27.42 -17.27 7.32
C ALA A 105 -26.58 -16.10 7.85
N VAL A 106 -25.25 -16.19 7.74
CA VAL A 106 -24.32 -15.13 8.13
C VAL A 106 -23.46 -14.71 6.94
N GLY A 107 -23.13 -13.42 6.88
CA GLY A 107 -22.14 -12.90 5.94
C GLY A 107 -20.72 -13.40 6.22
N PRO A 108 -19.72 -12.94 5.45
CA PRO A 108 -18.33 -13.31 5.64
C PRO A 108 -17.85 -13.02 7.06
N LEU A 109 -17.05 -13.94 7.63
CA LEU A 109 -16.49 -13.78 8.96
C LEU A 109 -15.28 -12.85 8.93
N ILE A 110 -15.57 -11.55 8.99
CA ILE A 110 -14.59 -10.47 9.08
C ILE A 110 -14.89 -9.68 10.37
N GLU A 111 -13.95 -9.69 11.32
CA GLU A 111 -14.15 -9.10 12.66
C GLU A 111 -14.03 -7.56 12.64
N HIS A 112 -13.09 -7.04 11.85
CA HIS A 112 -12.63 -5.66 11.86
C HIS A 112 -13.60 -4.67 11.18
N LEU A 113 -14.89 -4.68 11.56
CA LEU A 113 -15.95 -3.90 10.92
C LEU A 113 -16.44 -2.72 11.78
N GLN A 114 -16.14 -2.70 13.09
CA GLN A 114 -16.61 -1.61 13.96
C GLN A 114 -15.76 -0.34 13.77
N GLY A 115 -16.41 0.75 13.36
CA GLY A 115 -15.77 2.05 13.10
C GLY A 115 -15.03 2.16 11.76
N VAL A 116 -14.94 1.07 10.98
CA VAL A 116 -14.28 1.03 9.67
C VAL A 116 -15.34 1.14 8.58
N ASP A 117 -15.12 1.98 7.56
CA ASP A 117 -15.97 2.01 6.38
C ASP A 117 -15.75 0.75 5.52
N THR A 118 -16.58 -0.26 5.77
CA THR A 118 -16.53 -1.57 5.11
C THR A 118 -16.93 -1.53 3.64
N THR A 119 -17.45 -0.41 3.14
CA THR A 119 -17.72 -0.21 1.70
C THR A 119 -16.43 0.11 0.94
N LYS A 120 -15.41 0.63 1.65
CA LYS A 120 -14.13 1.07 1.08
C LYS A 120 -12.97 0.11 1.40
N VAL A 121 -13.09 -0.73 2.42
CA VAL A 121 -11.99 -1.56 2.94
C VAL A 121 -12.49 -2.92 3.46
N ASN A 122 -11.79 -3.99 3.07
CA ASN A 122 -11.88 -5.30 3.73
C ASN A 122 -10.61 -5.53 4.55
N VAL A 123 -10.73 -5.54 5.88
CA VAL A 123 -9.63 -5.78 6.80
C VAL A 123 -9.60 -7.26 7.14
N VAL A 124 -8.71 -8.01 6.50
CA VAL A 124 -8.68 -9.49 6.55
C VAL A 124 -7.62 -10.01 7.51
N THR A 125 -6.37 -9.54 7.35
CA THR A 125 -5.23 -9.94 8.17
C THR A 125 -4.64 -8.71 8.84
N VAL A 126 -4.54 -8.73 10.16
CA VAL A 126 -3.96 -7.63 10.95
C VAL A 126 -2.75 -8.14 11.71
N ILE A 127 -1.60 -7.49 11.53
CA ILE A 127 -0.38 -7.73 12.31
C ILE A 127 -0.40 -6.84 13.55
N ARG A 128 -0.14 -7.42 14.73
CA ARG A 128 -0.06 -6.74 16.02
C ARG A 128 1.17 -7.18 16.80
N GLU A 129 1.66 -6.30 17.66
CA GLU A 129 2.63 -6.70 18.69
C GLU A 129 1.95 -7.69 19.65
N PRO A 130 2.64 -8.76 20.08
CA PRO A 130 2.08 -9.71 21.03
C PRO A 130 1.81 -9.08 22.40
N ASP A 131 0.67 -9.42 23.01
CA ASP A 131 0.24 -8.89 24.31
C ASP A 131 1.02 -9.46 25.51
N SER A 132 1.73 -10.58 25.33
CA SER A 132 2.41 -11.31 26.41
C SER A 132 3.85 -11.65 26.06
N ALA A 133 4.77 -11.42 27.01
CA ALA A 133 6.16 -11.85 26.91
C ALA A 133 6.25 -13.37 26.63
N GLY A 134 7.08 -13.78 25.66
CA GLY A 134 7.31 -15.18 25.28
C GLY A 134 6.39 -15.74 24.19
N ARG A 135 5.32 -15.05 23.79
CA ARG A 135 4.52 -15.41 22.60
C ARG A 135 5.00 -14.62 21.40
N LEU A 136 6.06 -15.11 20.76
CA LEU A 136 6.82 -14.32 19.79
C LEU A 136 6.11 -14.18 18.45
N PHE A 137 5.60 -15.29 17.91
CA PHE A 137 4.97 -15.38 16.60
C PHE A 137 3.77 -16.31 16.70
N GLU A 138 2.59 -15.84 16.34
CA GLU A 138 1.41 -16.70 16.20
C GLU A 138 0.32 -16.04 15.37
N THR A 139 -0.32 -16.83 14.52
CA THR A 139 -1.51 -16.43 13.79
C THR A 139 -2.76 -17.08 14.37
N VAL A 140 -3.73 -16.25 14.77
CA VAL A 140 -5.01 -16.72 15.33
C VAL A 140 -6.19 -16.28 14.45
N PRO A 141 -7.25 -17.10 14.36
CA PRO A 141 -8.48 -16.68 13.72
C PRO A 141 -9.17 -15.61 14.56
N SER A 142 -9.89 -14.71 13.88
CA SER A 142 -10.71 -13.69 14.51
C SER A 142 -11.80 -14.26 15.41
N SER A 143 -12.17 -13.48 16.44
CA SER A 143 -13.24 -13.82 17.37
C SER A 143 -14.47 -12.92 17.15
N PHE A 144 -15.66 -13.42 17.45
CA PHE A 144 -16.91 -12.70 17.23
C PHE A 144 -17.80 -12.77 18.48
N VAL A 145 -18.34 -11.61 18.88
CA VAL A 145 -19.31 -11.51 19.99
C VAL A 145 -20.65 -12.15 19.59
N ASP A 146 -21.02 -12.07 18.31
CA ASP A 146 -22.22 -12.71 17.79
C ASP A 146 -22.10 -14.25 17.87
N LYS A 147 -23.07 -14.88 18.54
CA LYS A 147 -23.04 -16.33 18.80
C LYS A 147 -23.10 -17.17 17.53
N GLN A 148 -23.83 -16.73 16.50
CA GLN A 148 -23.95 -17.48 15.24
C GLN A 148 -22.65 -17.42 14.44
N LYS A 149 -22.01 -16.25 14.37
CA LYS A 149 -20.68 -16.09 13.77
C LYS A 149 -19.61 -16.86 14.55
N SER A 150 -19.62 -16.77 15.88
CA SER A 150 -18.66 -17.45 16.76
C SER A 150 -18.69 -18.96 16.57
N ALA A 151 -19.89 -19.57 16.51
CA ALA A 151 -20.06 -21.01 16.27
C ALA A 151 -19.51 -21.47 14.92
N LEU A 152 -19.39 -20.56 13.94
CA LEU A 152 -18.89 -20.86 12.61
C LEU A 152 -17.38 -20.63 12.46
N VAL A 153 -16.70 -20.01 13.41
CA VAL A 153 -15.27 -19.70 13.29
C VAL A 153 -14.45 -20.95 13.00
N TYR A 154 -14.60 -22.01 13.81
CA TYR A 154 -13.85 -23.25 13.63
C TYR A 154 -14.14 -23.95 12.28
N PRO A 155 -15.40 -24.29 11.93
CA PRO A 155 -15.66 -24.99 10.66
C PRO A 155 -15.24 -24.18 9.43
N ARG A 156 -15.31 -22.84 9.48
CA ARG A 156 -14.93 -21.94 8.37
C ARG A 156 -13.44 -21.96 8.04
N GLN A 157 -12.60 -22.44 8.94
CA GLN A 157 -11.16 -22.60 8.68
C GLN A 157 -10.85 -23.71 7.68
N PHE A 158 -11.84 -24.55 7.37
CA PHE A 158 -11.64 -25.80 6.64
C PHE A 158 -12.66 -26.09 5.54
N ASP A 159 -13.59 -25.18 5.29
CA ASP A 159 -14.71 -25.37 4.35
C ASP A 159 -14.58 -24.49 3.09
N GLY A 160 -13.43 -23.87 2.88
CA GLY A 160 -13.17 -22.98 1.76
C GLY A 160 -13.80 -21.59 1.91
N LYS A 161 -14.50 -21.28 3.01
CA LYS A 161 -15.13 -19.96 3.21
C LYS A 161 -14.23 -19.01 3.99
N GLY A 162 -13.49 -19.49 4.98
CA GLY A 162 -12.44 -18.75 5.67
C GLY A 162 -12.91 -17.77 6.74
N VAL A 163 -11.94 -17.26 7.50
CA VAL A 163 -12.10 -16.31 8.62
C VAL A 163 -10.98 -15.27 8.58
N SER A 164 -11.27 -14.02 8.93
CA SER A 164 -10.23 -13.01 9.19
C SER A 164 -9.32 -13.46 10.34
N ASN A 165 -8.14 -12.89 10.45
CA ASN A 165 -7.14 -13.34 11.40
C ASN A 165 -6.24 -12.21 11.89
N THR A 166 -5.62 -12.45 13.04
CA THR A 166 -4.61 -11.59 13.63
C THR A 166 -3.29 -12.35 13.70
N VAL A 167 -2.22 -11.73 13.20
CA VAL A 167 -0.85 -12.20 13.32
C VAL A 167 -0.21 -11.44 14.48
N PHE A 168 0.08 -12.12 15.58
CA PHE A 168 0.92 -11.58 16.64
C PHE A 168 2.38 -11.80 16.26
N PHE A 169 3.15 -10.72 16.16
CA PHE A 169 4.53 -10.77 15.68
C PHE A 169 5.44 -9.84 16.46
N SER A 170 6.48 -10.39 17.11
CA SER A 170 7.51 -9.63 17.80
C SER A 170 8.57 -9.10 16.83
N THR A 171 8.84 -7.79 16.85
CA THR A 171 9.98 -7.21 16.11
C THR A 171 11.24 -7.13 16.95
N LYS A 172 11.14 -7.38 18.26
CA LYS A 172 12.21 -7.18 19.26
C LYS A 172 12.91 -8.47 19.66
N GLU A 173 12.27 -9.61 19.45
CA GLU A 173 12.78 -10.91 19.89
C GLU A 173 12.54 -11.96 18.80
N VAL A 174 13.49 -12.90 18.67
CA VAL A 174 13.39 -14.11 17.84
C VAL A 174 13.87 -15.32 18.63
N VAL A 175 13.67 -16.51 18.08
CA VAL A 175 14.19 -17.76 18.66
C VAL A 175 15.38 -18.28 17.88
N ASN A 176 16.10 -19.26 18.43
CA ASN A 176 17.13 -19.97 17.70
C ASN A 176 16.55 -20.99 16.70
N ILE A 177 17.36 -21.35 15.69
CA ILE A 177 17.14 -22.57 14.91
C ILE A 177 17.53 -23.77 15.78
N PRO A 178 16.63 -24.77 15.98
CA PRO A 178 16.89 -25.92 16.85
C PRO A 178 18.22 -26.61 16.56
N GLY A 179 19.04 -26.80 17.60
CA GLY A 179 20.35 -27.46 17.49
C GLY A 179 21.48 -26.56 17.00
N THR A 180 21.22 -25.26 16.87
CA THR A 180 22.21 -24.24 16.51
C THR A 180 22.10 -23.05 17.45
N ASN A 181 23.17 -22.24 17.48
CA ASN A 181 23.15 -20.92 18.13
C ASN A 181 22.76 -19.80 17.13
N THR A 182 22.20 -20.16 15.98
CA THR A 182 21.83 -19.20 14.94
C THR A 182 20.42 -18.67 15.22
N PRO A 183 20.22 -17.34 15.32
CA PRO A 183 18.88 -16.77 15.44
C PRO A 183 18.07 -16.99 14.16
N PHE A 184 16.78 -17.21 14.33
CA PHE A 184 15.83 -17.38 13.25
C PHE A 184 15.62 -16.06 12.51
N ASP A 185 15.58 -16.09 11.17
CA ASP A 185 15.40 -14.87 10.38
C ASP A 185 13.96 -14.32 10.52
N GLN A 186 13.83 -13.05 10.88
CA GLN A 186 12.52 -12.42 11.10
C GLN A 186 11.64 -12.35 9.85
N ALA A 187 12.22 -12.21 8.65
CA ALA A 187 11.42 -12.18 7.42
C ALA A 187 10.88 -13.57 7.11
N VAL A 188 11.67 -14.62 7.38
CA VAL A 188 11.22 -16.01 7.30
C VAL A 188 10.10 -16.28 8.30
N ALA A 189 10.26 -15.86 9.57
CA ALA A 189 9.22 -15.99 10.59
C ALA A 189 7.92 -15.26 10.21
N LEU A 190 8.01 -14.03 9.70
CA LEU A 190 6.83 -13.30 9.26
C LEU A 190 6.15 -14.00 8.07
N GLY A 191 6.95 -14.50 7.12
CA GLY A 191 6.43 -15.27 5.99
C GLY A 191 5.70 -16.54 6.41
N HIS A 192 6.21 -17.26 7.41
CA HIS A 192 5.57 -18.41 8.02
C HIS A 192 4.17 -18.05 8.56
N GLU A 193 4.09 -17.02 9.40
CA GLU A 193 2.80 -16.56 9.94
C GLU A 193 1.83 -16.09 8.84
N LEU A 194 2.34 -15.44 7.79
CA LEU A 194 1.50 -15.02 6.67
C LEU A 194 0.96 -16.20 5.85
N ILE A 195 1.61 -17.36 5.84
CA ILE A 195 1.05 -18.57 5.22
C ILE A 195 -0.16 -19.06 6.04
N HIS A 196 -0.04 -19.11 7.36
CA HIS A 196 -1.18 -19.41 8.24
C HIS A 196 -2.33 -18.41 8.08
N ALA A 197 -2.01 -17.11 8.01
CA ALA A 197 -3.02 -16.07 7.77
C ALA A 197 -3.79 -16.30 6.46
N ARG A 198 -3.09 -16.73 5.41
CA ARG A 198 -3.69 -17.11 4.12
C ARG A 198 -4.52 -18.39 4.23
N ASP A 199 -4.08 -19.39 4.99
CA ASP A 199 -4.87 -20.60 5.25
C ASP A 199 -6.20 -20.29 5.95
N TYR A 200 -6.17 -19.47 7.01
CA TYR A 200 -7.39 -18.99 7.68
C TYR A 200 -8.31 -18.21 6.73
N ALA A 201 -7.79 -17.24 5.98
CA ALA A 201 -8.58 -16.39 5.10
C ALA A 201 -9.21 -17.16 3.93
N SER A 202 -8.54 -18.20 3.44
CA SER A 202 -9.05 -19.07 2.38
C SER A 202 -9.98 -20.18 2.88
N GLY A 203 -9.98 -20.47 4.19
CA GLY A 203 -10.73 -21.58 4.77
C GLY A 203 -10.15 -22.93 4.39
N ALA A 204 -8.83 -22.99 4.21
CA ALA A 204 -8.12 -24.16 3.72
C ALA A 204 -6.96 -24.56 4.64
N MET A 205 -7.15 -24.40 5.94
CA MET A 205 -6.19 -24.84 6.94
C MET A 205 -5.98 -26.37 6.85
N PRO A 206 -4.73 -26.86 6.83
CA PRO A 206 -4.50 -28.30 6.82
C PRO A 206 -5.03 -28.98 8.08
N ARG A 207 -5.77 -30.08 7.92
CA ARG A 207 -6.37 -30.83 9.04
C ARG A 207 -5.48 -31.96 9.52
N GLY A 208 -5.60 -32.28 10.80
CA GLY A 208 -4.92 -33.42 11.42
C GLY A 208 -3.47 -33.10 11.78
N SER A 209 -2.73 -34.15 12.13
CA SER A 209 -1.34 -34.06 12.56
C SER A 209 -0.51 -35.17 11.94
N VAL A 210 0.80 -34.98 11.93
CA VAL A 210 1.79 -35.97 11.52
C VAL A 210 2.63 -36.37 12.74
N LEU A 211 2.98 -37.65 12.82
CA LEU A 211 3.94 -38.16 13.80
C LEU A 211 5.34 -38.13 13.19
N LEU A 212 6.27 -37.46 13.87
CA LEU A 212 7.66 -37.34 13.46
C LEU A 212 8.57 -37.99 14.51
N LYS A 213 9.72 -38.47 14.03
CA LYS A 213 10.78 -39.03 14.88
C LYS A 213 12.11 -38.43 14.47
N HIS A 214 12.64 -37.57 15.30
CA HIS A 214 13.92 -36.91 15.04
C HIS A 214 14.86 -37.02 16.23
N ARG A 215 16.16 -36.85 15.97
CA ARG A 215 17.16 -36.77 17.02
C ARG A 215 17.03 -35.40 17.70
N HIS A 216 16.73 -35.39 19.00
CA HIS A 216 16.56 -34.17 19.78
C HIS A 216 17.82 -33.30 19.71
N PRO A 217 17.70 -31.98 19.51
CA PRO A 217 18.85 -31.14 19.28
C PRO A 217 19.86 -31.14 20.45
N ASP A 218 19.37 -31.13 21.68
CA ASP A 218 20.22 -31.06 22.88
C ASP A 218 20.69 -32.45 23.36
N THR A 219 19.75 -33.37 23.64
CA THR A 219 20.08 -34.68 24.21
C THR A 219 20.64 -35.69 23.20
N LYS A 220 20.53 -35.40 21.90
CA LYS A 220 20.89 -36.31 20.80
C LYS A 220 20.16 -37.67 20.84
N GLN A 221 19.10 -37.81 21.63
CA GLN A 221 18.25 -39.00 21.67
C GLN A 221 17.11 -38.91 20.66
N PHE A 222 16.66 -40.04 20.12
CA PHE A 222 15.47 -40.05 19.26
C PHE A 222 14.24 -39.72 20.09
N THR A 223 13.49 -38.70 19.66
CA THR A 223 12.25 -38.27 20.28
C THR A 223 11.13 -38.35 19.25
N GLU A 224 10.04 -39.00 19.63
CA GLU A 224 8.81 -39.05 18.84
C GLU A 224 7.87 -37.94 19.32
N TYR A 225 7.31 -37.20 18.38
CA TYR A 225 6.39 -36.10 18.67
C TYR A 225 5.44 -35.89 17.50
N SER A 226 4.27 -35.31 17.79
CA SER A 226 3.29 -34.95 16.77
C SER A 226 3.26 -33.45 16.55
N ILE A 227 3.16 -33.04 15.29
CA ILE A 227 2.94 -31.65 14.87
C ILE A 227 1.71 -31.57 13.99
N ASP A 228 1.01 -30.45 14.06
CA ASP A 228 -0.17 -30.21 13.21
C ASP A 228 0.24 -30.15 11.74
N ASN A 229 -0.64 -30.62 10.85
CA ASN A 229 -0.38 -30.59 9.42
C ASN A 229 -0.21 -29.16 8.90
N ALA A 230 -0.80 -28.18 9.58
CA ALA A 230 -0.60 -26.77 9.30
C ALA A 230 0.88 -26.37 9.46
N GLU A 231 1.50 -26.76 10.57
CA GLU A 231 2.92 -26.51 10.85
C GLU A 231 3.84 -27.31 9.92
N TYR A 232 3.50 -28.58 9.67
CA TYR A 232 4.28 -29.45 8.79
C TYR A 232 4.37 -28.89 7.36
N GLN A 233 3.22 -28.47 6.80
CA GLN A 233 3.15 -27.89 5.46
C GLN A 233 3.79 -26.50 5.41
N THR A 234 3.51 -25.64 6.39
CA THR A 234 4.03 -24.26 6.42
C THR A 234 5.55 -24.23 6.57
N THR A 235 6.11 -25.11 7.41
CA THR A 235 7.57 -25.25 7.53
C THR A 235 8.20 -25.79 6.25
N GLY A 236 7.47 -26.62 5.49
CA GLY A 236 7.97 -27.22 4.26
C GLY A 236 8.92 -28.40 4.49
N ILE A 237 8.69 -29.17 5.55
CA ILE A 237 9.53 -30.31 5.95
C ILE A 237 9.61 -31.38 4.85
N SER A 238 8.52 -31.59 4.09
CA SER A 238 8.53 -32.51 2.94
C SER A 238 9.54 -32.08 1.87
N HIS A 239 9.58 -30.79 1.52
CA HIS A 239 10.53 -30.24 0.55
C HIS A 239 11.98 -30.38 1.02
N PHE A 240 12.24 -30.08 2.30
CA PHE A 240 13.55 -30.26 2.89
C PHE A 240 14.01 -31.72 2.80
N ASN A 241 13.16 -32.67 3.23
CA ASN A 241 13.47 -34.10 3.19
C ASN A 241 13.70 -34.62 1.77
N ASN A 242 12.92 -34.14 0.80
CA ASN A 242 13.10 -34.51 -0.60
C ASN A 242 14.43 -33.98 -1.13
N ALA A 243 14.75 -32.71 -0.89
CA ALA A 243 16.02 -32.11 -1.29
C ALA A 243 17.23 -32.85 -0.70
N GLU A 244 17.20 -33.19 0.60
CA GLU A 244 18.29 -33.96 1.23
C GLU A 244 18.41 -35.39 0.68
N SER A 245 17.30 -35.97 0.21
CA SER A 245 17.27 -37.32 -0.37
C SER A 245 17.57 -37.33 -1.88
N GLY A 246 17.86 -36.18 -2.51
CA GLY A 246 18.01 -36.07 -3.96
C GLY A 246 16.71 -36.35 -4.74
N ARG A 247 15.56 -36.18 -4.10
CA ARG A 247 14.22 -36.33 -4.70
C ARG A 247 13.68 -34.97 -5.12
N ASP A 248 12.83 -34.97 -6.14
CA ASP A 248 12.18 -33.74 -6.62
C ASP A 248 11.35 -33.08 -5.51
N ALA A 249 11.40 -31.75 -5.47
CA ALA A 249 10.57 -30.96 -4.57
C ALA A 249 9.09 -31.13 -4.94
N GLU A 250 8.20 -31.18 -3.95
CA GLU A 250 6.76 -31.07 -4.21
C GLU A 250 6.49 -29.70 -4.84
N THR A 251 5.96 -29.67 -6.07
CA THR A 251 5.70 -28.42 -6.81
C THR A 251 4.21 -28.12 -6.95
N GLU A 252 3.36 -29.05 -6.55
CA GLU A 252 1.90 -28.98 -6.69
C GLU A 252 1.22 -28.69 -5.35
N ILE A 253 0.14 -27.90 -5.39
CA ILE A 253 -0.72 -27.70 -4.23
C ILE A 253 -1.42 -29.02 -3.87
N SER A 254 -1.66 -29.26 -2.58
CA SER A 254 -2.35 -30.48 -2.14
C SER A 254 -3.75 -30.58 -2.74
N THR A 255 -4.21 -31.81 -3.01
CA THR A 255 -5.55 -32.07 -3.57
C THR A 255 -6.64 -31.42 -2.72
N ILE A 256 -6.54 -31.52 -1.40
CA ILE A 256 -7.48 -30.91 -0.45
C ILE A 256 -7.55 -29.39 -0.64
N ARG A 257 -6.39 -28.73 -0.76
CA ARG A 257 -6.33 -27.29 -1.02
C ARG A 257 -6.97 -26.93 -2.36
N ASN A 258 -6.66 -27.71 -3.40
CA ASN A 258 -7.21 -27.49 -4.74
C ASN A 258 -8.75 -27.65 -4.78
N ASP A 259 -9.30 -28.61 -4.05
CA ASP A 259 -10.75 -28.83 -3.93
C ASP A 259 -11.44 -27.61 -3.28
N LEU A 260 -10.83 -27.05 -2.23
CA LEU A 260 -11.36 -25.85 -1.57
C LEU A 260 -11.24 -24.59 -2.45
N ILE A 261 -10.20 -24.47 -3.26
CA ILE A 261 -10.09 -23.39 -4.27
C ILE A 261 -11.19 -23.54 -5.33
N THR A 262 -11.45 -24.77 -5.78
CA THR A 262 -12.50 -25.10 -6.74
C THR A 262 -13.89 -24.77 -6.18
N LEU A 263 -14.13 -25.07 -4.90
CA LEU A 263 -15.36 -24.68 -4.19
C LEU A 263 -15.55 -23.17 -4.19
N ARG A 264 -14.50 -22.39 -3.91
CA ARG A 264 -14.55 -20.92 -3.93
C ARG A 264 -14.84 -20.36 -5.32
N GLU A 265 -14.30 -20.98 -6.35
CA GLU A 265 -14.66 -20.64 -7.72
C GLU A 265 -16.16 -20.88 -7.99
N ALA A 266 -16.69 -22.02 -7.55
CA ALA A 266 -18.12 -22.32 -7.70
C ALA A 266 -18.99 -21.27 -6.97
N LEU A 267 -18.63 -20.90 -5.74
CA LEU A 267 -19.31 -19.84 -4.98
C LEU A 267 -19.31 -18.50 -5.72
N TYR A 268 -18.19 -18.12 -6.34
CA TYR A 268 -18.09 -16.91 -7.13
C TYR A 268 -19.08 -16.89 -8.31
N TYR A 269 -19.18 -18.00 -9.05
CA TYR A 269 -20.15 -18.10 -10.15
C TYR A 269 -21.60 -18.15 -9.67
N GLN A 270 -21.86 -18.73 -8.50
CA GLN A 270 -23.19 -18.68 -7.88
C GLN A 270 -23.62 -17.27 -7.50
N TRP A 271 -22.72 -16.44 -6.94
CA TRP A 271 -23.01 -15.01 -6.69
C TRP A 271 -23.34 -14.28 -7.98
N ASN A 272 -22.53 -14.47 -9.02
CA ASN A 272 -22.74 -13.82 -10.33
C ASN A 272 -24.08 -14.21 -10.95
N ALA A 273 -24.46 -15.49 -10.89
CA ALA A 273 -25.74 -15.97 -11.39
C ALA A 273 -26.94 -15.36 -10.64
N LYS A 274 -26.74 -14.96 -9.38
CA LYS A 274 -27.73 -14.25 -8.55
C LYS A 274 -27.62 -12.71 -8.66
N GLY A 275 -26.81 -12.20 -9.58
CA GLY A 275 -26.61 -10.76 -9.79
C GLY A 275 -25.78 -10.05 -8.71
N GLN A 276 -25.08 -10.79 -7.85
CA GLN A 276 -24.24 -10.21 -6.80
C GLN A 276 -22.83 -9.92 -7.34
N ASN A 277 -22.44 -8.65 -7.40
CA ASN A 277 -21.10 -8.24 -7.81
C ASN A 277 -20.10 -8.38 -6.64
N LYS A 278 -19.60 -9.60 -6.41
CA LYS A 278 -18.60 -9.91 -5.37
C LYS A 278 -17.20 -10.01 -5.97
N PRO A 279 -16.14 -9.53 -5.29
CA PRO A 279 -14.78 -9.66 -5.79
C PRO A 279 -14.36 -11.13 -5.87
N LYS A 280 -13.52 -11.45 -6.86
CA LYS A 280 -12.91 -12.77 -6.99
C LYS A 280 -11.93 -13.01 -5.84
N ALA A 281 -12.14 -14.10 -5.09
CA ALA A 281 -11.35 -14.47 -3.92
C ALA A 281 -10.73 -15.87 -4.03
N TYR A 282 -10.25 -16.27 -5.21
CA TYR A 282 -9.64 -17.58 -5.49
C TYR A 282 -8.51 -17.48 -6.53
N LEU A 283 -7.54 -18.41 -6.48
CA LEU A 283 -6.39 -18.47 -7.39
C LEU A 283 -6.26 -19.84 -8.08
N LYS A 284 -6.52 -19.90 -9.40
CA LYS A 284 -6.33 -21.14 -10.18
C LYS A 284 -4.87 -21.56 -10.36
N ASN A 285 -3.98 -20.57 -10.38
CA ASN A 285 -2.54 -20.74 -10.59
C ASN A 285 -1.79 -20.47 -9.28
N GLU A 286 -2.31 -20.99 -8.18
CA GLU A 286 -1.62 -20.89 -6.90
C GLU A 286 -0.33 -21.71 -6.92
N LYS A 287 0.75 -21.15 -6.38
CA LYS A 287 2.02 -21.85 -6.23
C LYS A 287 2.21 -22.32 -4.80
N VAL A 288 2.92 -23.43 -4.64
CA VAL A 288 3.36 -23.89 -3.32
C VAL A 288 4.33 -22.88 -2.72
N VAL A 289 4.13 -22.58 -1.44
CA VAL A 289 4.96 -21.68 -0.64
C VAL A 289 5.18 -22.31 0.73
N SER A 290 6.37 -22.13 1.29
CA SER A 290 6.72 -22.59 2.62
C SER A 290 7.86 -21.75 3.18
N GLU A 291 8.09 -21.88 4.48
CA GLU A 291 9.24 -21.34 5.17
C GLU A 291 10.55 -21.77 4.52
N PHE A 292 10.68 -23.06 4.16
CA PHE A 292 11.85 -23.59 3.45
C PHE A 292 12.16 -22.81 2.17
N HIS A 293 11.15 -22.63 1.30
CA HIS A 293 11.31 -21.88 0.03
C HIS A 293 11.74 -20.43 0.29
N LEU A 294 11.17 -19.81 1.33
CA LEU A 294 11.48 -18.42 1.67
C LEU A 294 12.90 -18.27 2.23
N ALA A 295 13.32 -19.19 3.10
CA ALA A 295 14.67 -19.22 3.64
C ALA A 295 15.71 -19.48 2.54
N GLU A 296 15.40 -20.35 1.58
CA GLU A 296 16.21 -20.59 0.39
C GLU A 296 16.36 -19.36 -0.50
N ASP A 297 15.25 -18.70 -0.85
CA ASP A 297 15.28 -17.47 -1.65
C ASP A 297 16.06 -16.33 -0.97
N LEU A 298 16.04 -16.28 0.37
CA LEU A 298 16.77 -15.28 1.16
C LEU A 298 18.23 -15.65 1.43
N GLY A 299 18.66 -16.88 1.12
CA GLY A 299 20.00 -17.37 1.42
C GLY A 299 20.29 -17.47 2.93
N VAL A 300 19.25 -17.68 3.76
CA VAL A 300 19.38 -17.79 5.22
C VAL A 300 19.28 -19.24 5.69
N TYR A 301 19.64 -19.47 6.95
CA TYR A 301 19.64 -20.82 7.52
C TYR A 301 18.22 -21.42 7.57
N LYS A 302 18.14 -22.69 7.16
CA LYS A 302 16.92 -23.49 7.13
C LYS A 302 16.90 -24.39 8.35
N ARG A 303 15.76 -24.50 9.04
CA ARG A 303 15.56 -25.57 10.03
C ARG A 303 15.14 -26.85 9.30
N ASN A 304 15.65 -27.98 9.76
CA ASN A 304 15.33 -29.29 9.18
C ASN A 304 13.99 -29.86 9.68
N THR A 305 13.47 -29.34 10.80
CA THR A 305 12.17 -29.74 11.35
C THR A 305 11.61 -28.65 12.26
N TYR A 306 10.30 -28.74 12.54
CA TYR A 306 9.61 -27.96 13.56
C TYR A 306 9.58 -28.75 14.86
N TRP A 307 9.99 -28.15 15.98
CA TRP A 307 9.89 -28.76 17.30
C TRP A 307 8.81 -28.04 18.11
N PRO A 308 7.77 -28.73 18.60
CA PRO A 308 6.81 -28.12 19.51
C PRO A 308 7.50 -27.63 20.79
N SER A 309 7.06 -26.52 21.35
CA SER A 309 7.64 -25.91 22.57
C SER A 309 7.69 -26.85 23.78
N ARG A 310 6.75 -27.80 23.87
CA ARG A 310 6.76 -28.87 24.90
C ARG A 310 7.92 -29.86 24.76
N HIS A 311 8.53 -29.95 23.58
CA HIS A 311 9.63 -30.86 23.26
C HIS A 311 10.96 -30.14 23.05
N TYR A 312 10.97 -28.82 22.83
CA TYR A 312 12.21 -28.05 22.67
C TYR A 312 12.08 -26.67 23.30
N HIS A 313 13.01 -26.33 24.18
CA HIS A 313 13.12 -24.98 24.74
C HIS A 313 13.91 -24.09 23.78
N TYR A 314 13.18 -23.29 23.03
CA TYR A 314 13.77 -22.29 22.16
C TYR A 314 14.53 -21.23 22.97
N HIS A 315 15.75 -20.95 22.54
CA HIS A 315 16.58 -19.88 23.11
C HIS A 315 16.17 -18.54 22.50
N PRO A 316 15.74 -17.57 23.32
CA PRO A 316 15.40 -16.24 22.84
C PRO A 316 16.66 -15.45 22.48
N TYR A 317 16.59 -14.68 21.41
CA TYR A 317 17.56 -13.66 21.05
C TYR A 317 16.84 -12.32 20.96
N ALA A 318 17.39 -11.31 21.63
CA ALA A 318 17.02 -9.95 21.36
C ALA A 318 17.49 -9.61 19.94
N VAL A 319 16.56 -9.13 19.12
CA VAL A 319 16.91 -8.48 17.88
C VAL A 319 17.38 -7.09 18.27
N GLU A 320 18.62 -6.73 17.89
CA GLU A 320 19.08 -5.36 18.08
C GLU A 320 17.99 -4.45 17.53
N VAL A 321 17.40 -3.64 18.42
CA VAL A 321 16.42 -2.62 18.05
C VAL A 321 17.12 -1.84 16.97
N ARG A 322 16.67 -2.02 15.73
CA ARG A 322 17.23 -1.28 14.61
C ARG A 322 17.07 0.17 15.04
N PRO A 323 18.17 0.92 15.29
CA PRO A 323 18.03 2.34 15.57
C PRO A 323 17.11 2.88 14.49
N ALA A 324 16.15 3.74 14.86
CA ALA A 324 15.32 4.41 13.85
C ALA A 324 16.19 4.98 12.71
N ASP A 325 17.46 5.25 13.03
CA ASP A 325 18.53 5.74 12.16
C ASP A 325 19.43 4.66 11.50
N ALA A 326 19.54 3.41 11.99
CA ALA A 326 20.44 2.40 11.38
C ALA A 326 19.81 1.52 10.31
N VAL A 327 18.51 1.70 10.05
CA VAL A 327 17.91 1.28 8.76
C VAL A 327 18.25 2.27 7.65
N TYR A 328 18.93 3.37 7.97
CA TYR A 328 19.39 4.36 7.01
C TYR A 328 20.91 4.30 6.75
N GLN A 329 21.45 3.12 6.46
CA GLN A 329 22.32 3.05 5.28
C GLN A 329 21.44 3.09 4.02
N SER A 330 20.85 4.27 3.84
CA SER A 330 20.15 4.78 2.66
C SER A 330 19.74 3.76 1.59
N LEU A 331 18.62 3.06 1.82
CA LEU A 331 17.57 3.14 0.81
C LEU A 331 17.00 4.57 0.97
N LYS A 332 17.63 5.51 0.25
CA LYS A 332 17.43 6.97 0.28
C LYS A 332 16.06 7.39 -0.29
N TRP A 333 14.99 6.69 0.12
CA TRP A 333 13.71 6.72 -0.57
C TRP A 333 12.49 7.22 0.18
N ASP A 334 12.74 7.91 1.30
CA ASP A 334 11.69 8.58 2.03
C ASP A 334 12.34 9.74 2.79
N THR A 335 12.69 10.79 2.05
CA THR A 335 13.31 11.98 2.65
C THR A 335 12.25 12.65 3.54
N LEU A 336 12.58 12.99 4.79
CA LEU A 336 11.76 13.84 5.66
C LEU A 336 11.29 15.08 4.89
N GLU A 337 12.16 15.54 3.99
CA GLU A 337 12.00 16.57 2.99
C GLU A 337 10.81 16.34 2.04
N GLY A 338 10.70 15.14 1.46
CA GLY A 338 9.56 14.75 0.64
C GLY A 338 8.26 14.83 1.45
N LYS A 339 8.23 14.31 2.68
CA LYS A 339 7.03 14.33 3.54
C LYS A 339 6.62 15.75 3.95
N GLN A 340 7.60 16.61 4.24
CA GLN A 340 7.40 18.02 4.55
C GLN A 340 6.89 18.79 3.31
N ALA A 341 7.47 18.56 2.14
CA ALA A 341 7.00 19.16 0.89
C ALA A 341 5.53 18.79 0.62
N HIS A 342 5.13 17.53 0.80
CA HIS A 342 3.72 17.14 0.63
C HIS A 342 2.76 17.83 1.60
N THR A 343 3.16 17.92 2.87
CA THR A 343 2.37 18.60 3.89
C THR A 343 2.21 20.09 3.56
N GLU A 344 3.30 20.71 3.09
CA GLU A 344 3.32 22.12 2.73
C GLU A 344 2.53 22.40 1.45
N VAL A 345 2.65 21.56 0.41
CA VAL A 345 1.84 21.66 -0.80
C VAL A 345 0.36 21.53 -0.45
N ARG A 346 -0.02 20.58 0.40
CA ARG A 346 -1.41 20.44 0.85
C ARG A 346 -1.88 21.67 1.62
N ARG A 347 -1.06 22.19 2.53
CA ARG A 347 -1.38 23.37 3.34
C ARG A 347 -1.60 24.59 2.47
N VAL A 348 -0.67 24.85 1.53
CA VAL A 348 -0.73 26.03 0.66
C VAL A 348 -1.86 25.91 -0.37
N LEU A 349 -2.10 24.72 -0.93
CA LEU A 349 -3.21 24.52 -1.85
C LEU A 349 -4.56 24.71 -1.16
N LYS A 350 -4.73 24.16 0.05
CA LYS A 350 -5.93 24.40 0.87
C LYS A 350 -6.12 25.88 1.16
N GLN A 351 -5.04 26.56 1.54
CA GLN A 351 -5.07 27.99 1.82
C GLN A 351 -5.51 28.78 0.57
N SER A 352 -4.89 28.53 -0.59
CA SER A 352 -5.23 29.19 -1.86
C SER A 352 -6.71 29.01 -2.23
N LEU A 353 -7.21 27.78 -2.16
CA LEU A 353 -8.60 27.47 -2.46
C LEU A 353 -9.56 28.09 -1.43
N SER A 354 -9.20 28.10 -0.14
CA SER A 354 -10.01 28.73 0.91
C SER A 354 -10.07 30.26 0.81
N GLU A 355 -9.02 30.87 0.24
CA GLU A 355 -8.96 32.30 -0.07
C GLU A 355 -9.71 32.65 -1.37
N GLY A 356 -10.29 31.66 -2.07
CA GLY A 356 -11.04 31.85 -3.31
C GLY A 356 -10.16 32.12 -4.54
N LYS A 357 -8.86 31.79 -4.47
CA LYS A 357 -7.92 32.09 -5.55
C LYS A 357 -8.05 31.12 -6.70
N GLU A 358 -8.03 31.67 -7.91
CA GLU A 358 -7.98 30.90 -9.15
C GLU A 358 -6.65 30.13 -9.24
N THR A 359 -6.72 28.82 -8.97
CA THR A 359 -5.53 27.98 -8.81
C THR A 359 -5.41 26.96 -9.95
N ALA A 360 -4.19 26.73 -10.45
CA ALA A 360 -3.87 25.66 -11.38
C ALA A 360 -2.67 24.83 -10.90
N ILE A 361 -2.60 23.59 -11.37
CA ILE A 361 -1.49 22.67 -11.10
C ILE A 361 -0.75 22.40 -12.40
N VAL A 362 0.56 22.66 -12.41
CA VAL A 362 1.46 22.33 -13.52
C VAL A 362 2.28 21.10 -13.13
N LEU A 363 2.05 19.99 -13.83
CA LEU A 363 2.79 18.75 -13.63
C LEU A 363 3.94 18.68 -14.64
N VAL A 364 5.20 18.72 -14.18
CA VAL A 364 6.36 18.71 -15.08
C VAL A 364 6.99 17.32 -15.11
N ASP A 365 6.77 16.58 -16.20
CA ASP A 365 7.55 15.38 -16.53
C ASP A 365 8.78 15.85 -17.31
N ALA A 366 9.95 15.76 -16.69
CA ALA A 366 11.19 16.11 -17.36
C ALA A 366 11.85 14.89 -18.02
N ALA A 367 12.60 15.16 -19.09
CA ALA A 367 13.25 14.22 -19.98
C ALA A 367 13.65 12.90 -19.32
N GLU A 368 13.17 11.79 -19.89
CA GLU A 368 13.45 10.43 -19.43
C GLU A 368 14.94 10.15 -19.25
N GLN A 369 15.89 10.89 -19.83
CA GLN A 369 17.33 10.60 -19.67
C GLN A 369 17.88 10.89 -18.27
N GLY A 370 17.63 12.07 -17.68
CA GLY A 370 18.10 12.41 -16.33
C GLY A 370 17.36 11.61 -15.24
N LEU A 371 16.07 11.38 -15.46
CA LEU A 371 15.26 10.44 -14.70
C LEU A 371 15.79 9.01 -14.86
N SER A 372 16.10 8.54 -16.09
CA SER A 372 16.62 7.20 -16.37
C SER A 372 17.99 6.97 -15.77
N GLN A 373 18.84 7.98 -15.63
CA GLN A 373 20.14 7.81 -14.97
C GLN A 373 19.97 7.63 -13.46
N SER A 374 19.01 8.34 -12.86
CA SER A 374 18.60 8.15 -11.45
C SER A 374 17.81 6.84 -11.23
N LEU A 375 16.98 6.44 -12.22
CA LEU A 375 16.07 5.28 -12.17
C LEU A 375 16.72 3.97 -12.66
N LYS A 376 17.80 4.02 -13.46
CA LYS A 376 18.59 2.83 -13.85
C LYS A 376 19.13 2.07 -12.64
N ASN A 377 19.23 2.75 -11.50
CA ASN A 377 19.65 2.17 -10.23
C ASN A 377 18.52 1.50 -9.44
N SER A 378 17.23 1.57 -9.86
CA SER A 378 16.14 0.77 -9.25
C SER A 378 14.82 0.74 -10.08
N PRO A 379 14.39 -0.44 -10.57
CA PRO A 379 13.17 -0.59 -11.38
C PRO A 379 11.84 -0.50 -10.60
N VAL A 380 11.88 -0.39 -9.26
CA VAL A 380 10.67 -0.30 -8.40
C VAL A 380 10.01 1.10 -8.46
N LEU A 381 10.80 2.11 -8.81
CA LEU A 381 10.49 3.53 -8.68
C LEU A 381 9.61 4.07 -9.79
N THR A 382 9.76 3.50 -10.98
CA THR A 382 8.98 3.84 -12.16
C THR A 382 7.48 3.57 -11.92
N ARG A 383 7.13 2.63 -11.03
CA ARG A 383 5.74 2.32 -10.67
C ARG A 383 5.16 3.23 -9.57
N ARG A 384 5.99 3.81 -8.69
CA ARG A 384 5.54 4.65 -7.57
C ARG A 384 5.37 6.12 -7.93
N GLY A 385 6.26 6.70 -8.73
CA GLY A 385 6.09 8.08 -9.24
C GLY A 385 4.77 8.27 -10.02
N LEU A 386 4.35 7.24 -10.77
CA LEU A 386 3.05 7.21 -11.46
C LEU A 386 1.85 7.04 -10.51
N GLY A 387 2.04 6.43 -9.34
CA GLY A 387 0.98 6.23 -8.35
C GLY A 387 0.53 7.54 -7.70
N ASN A 388 1.45 8.48 -7.49
CA ASN A 388 1.15 9.74 -6.80
C ASN A 388 0.56 10.82 -7.73
N GLN A 389 0.92 10.79 -9.01
CA GLN A 389 0.21 11.57 -10.04
C GLN A 389 -1.29 11.26 -10.04
N SER A 390 -1.67 10.00 -9.83
CA SER A 390 -3.07 9.58 -9.78
C SER A 390 -3.84 10.23 -8.60
N ALA A 391 -3.19 10.44 -7.45
CA ALA A 391 -3.79 11.11 -6.29
C ALA A 391 -3.94 12.61 -6.52
N ILE A 392 -2.92 13.27 -7.08
CA ILE A 392 -2.99 14.69 -7.46
C ILE A 392 -4.11 14.92 -8.48
N LEU A 393 -4.17 14.09 -9.51
CA LEU A 393 -5.22 14.18 -10.54
C LEU A 393 -6.60 13.94 -9.94
N SER A 394 -6.74 12.96 -9.04
CA SER A 394 -8.01 12.70 -8.35
C SER A 394 -8.46 13.90 -7.53
N TYR A 395 -7.54 14.54 -6.81
CA TYR A 395 -7.88 15.71 -6.01
C TYR A 395 -8.19 16.93 -6.87
N ALA A 396 -7.37 17.19 -7.89
CA ALA A 396 -7.59 18.29 -8.80
C ALA A 396 -8.96 18.16 -9.47
N ALA A 397 -9.29 16.95 -9.94
CA ALA A 397 -10.60 16.64 -10.53
C ALA A 397 -11.76 16.86 -9.55
N LYS A 398 -11.63 16.39 -8.29
CA LYS A 398 -12.66 16.59 -7.25
C LYS A 398 -12.88 18.05 -6.85
N ASN A 399 -11.85 18.90 -7.00
CA ASN A 399 -11.90 20.31 -6.62
C ASN A 399 -11.98 21.25 -7.84
N ASN A 400 -12.22 20.69 -9.04
CA ASN A 400 -12.29 21.43 -10.30
C ASN A 400 -11.06 22.34 -10.56
N ILE A 401 -9.87 21.85 -10.22
CA ILE A 401 -8.60 22.58 -10.37
C ILE A 401 -8.00 22.24 -11.73
N LYS A 402 -7.72 23.25 -12.55
CA LYS A 402 -7.07 23.05 -13.86
C LYS A 402 -5.71 22.40 -13.70
N VAL A 403 -5.45 21.34 -14.48
CA VAL A 403 -4.16 20.64 -14.54
C VAL A 403 -3.54 20.82 -15.91
N VAL A 404 -2.30 21.29 -15.96
CA VAL A 404 -1.49 21.35 -17.17
C VAL A 404 -0.33 20.39 -17.02
N HIS A 405 -0.32 19.33 -17.82
CA HIS A 405 0.78 18.39 -17.87
C HIS A 405 1.80 18.84 -18.92
N VAL A 406 3.04 19.06 -18.49
CA VAL A 406 4.12 19.59 -19.31
C VAL A 406 5.16 18.51 -19.54
N TYR A 407 5.55 18.31 -20.80
CA TYR A 407 6.54 17.31 -21.22
C TYR A 407 7.48 17.86 -22.33
N SER A 408 8.66 17.26 -22.47
CA SER A 408 9.65 17.63 -23.51
C SER A 408 9.36 16.96 -24.85
N ALA A 409 9.80 17.58 -25.96
CA ALA A 409 9.79 16.94 -27.28
C ALA A 409 10.68 15.68 -27.36
N GLU A 410 11.75 15.62 -26.56
CA GLU A 410 12.61 14.42 -26.47
C GLU A 410 11.90 13.22 -25.83
N ASP A 411 10.77 13.46 -25.13
CA ASP A 411 9.95 12.44 -24.47
C ASP A 411 8.85 11.87 -25.38
N GLU A 412 8.74 12.34 -26.63
CA GLU A 412 7.66 11.97 -27.55
C GLU A 412 7.84 10.56 -28.15
N LYS A 413 7.78 9.53 -27.29
CA LYS A 413 7.66 8.12 -27.68
C LYS A 413 6.20 7.66 -27.61
N SER A 414 5.83 6.66 -28.41
CA SER A 414 4.49 6.07 -28.46
C SER A 414 3.91 5.70 -27.08
N LEU A 415 4.76 5.28 -26.14
CA LEU A 415 4.43 4.96 -24.75
C LEU A 415 3.93 6.17 -23.92
N MET A 416 4.41 7.39 -24.20
CA MET A 416 3.96 8.60 -23.50
C MET A 416 2.56 9.03 -23.95
N SER A 417 2.24 8.89 -25.24
CA SER A 417 0.88 9.18 -25.75
C SER A 417 -0.19 8.33 -25.05
N LEU A 418 0.12 7.07 -24.71
CA LEU A 418 -0.74 6.17 -23.95
C LEU A 418 -0.88 6.59 -22.49
N LYS A 419 0.22 7.03 -21.86
CA LYS A 419 0.22 7.53 -20.46
C LYS A 419 -0.59 8.82 -20.33
N ASN A 420 -0.41 9.78 -21.24
CA ASN A 420 -1.13 11.05 -21.24
C ASN A 420 -2.63 10.83 -21.45
N LYS A 421 -3.01 9.98 -22.42
CA LYS A 421 -4.42 9.54 -22.60
C LYS A 421 -5.01 8.90 -21.34
N LYS A 422 -4.22 8.10 -20.61
CA LYS A 422 -4.69 7.48 -19.36
C LYS A 422 -4.90 8.52 -18.25
N ARG A 423 -4.01 9.50 -18.12
CA ARG A 423 -4.12 10.59 -17.13
C ARG A 423 -5.31 11.49 -17.43
N SER A 424 -5.45 11.93 -18.68
CA SER A 424 -6.59 12.73 -19.12
C SER A 424 -7.92 11.99 -18.85
N ARG A 425 -8.06 10.72 -19.26
CA ARG A 425 -9.27 9.92 -18.99
C ARG A 425 -9.56 9.79 -17.49
N MET A 426 -8.51 9.61 -16.68
CA MET A 426 -8.67 9.51 -15.23
C MET A 426 -9.14 10.83 -14.61
N TYR A 427 -8.62 11.97 -15.07
CA TYR A 427 -9.05 13.28 -14.60
C TYR A 427 -10.53 13.51 -14.93
N HIS A 428 -10.91 13.34 -16.21
CA HIS A 428 -12.27 13.57 -16.68
C HIS A 428 -13.29 12.60 -16.07
N SER A 429 -12.92 11.33 -15.86
CA SER A 429 -13.81 10.36 -15.21
C SER A 429 -14.10 10.72 -13.75
N ILE A 430 -13.18 11.41 -13.06
CA ILE A 430 -13.35 11.82 -11.67
C ILE A 430 -14.04 13.18 -11.56
N SER A 431 -13.74 14.13 -12.45
CA SER A 431 -14.33 15.47 -12.42
C SER A 431 -15.77 15.48 -12.94
N GLY A 432 -16.15 14.48 -13.74
CA GLY A 432 -17.44 14.45 -14.43
C GLY A 432 -17.55 15.47 -15.57
N LEU A 433 -16.44 16.17 -15.90
CA LEU A 433 -16.39 17.12 -16.99
C LEU A 433 -16.11 16.41 -18.33
N PRO A 434 -16.70 16.88 -19.44
CA PRO A 434 -16.37 16.36 -20.76
C PRO A 434 -14.90 16.66 -21.11
N ASP A 435 -14.28 15.81 -21.93
CA ASP A 435 -12.88 15.97 -22.41
C ASP A 435 -12.63 17.34 -23.08
N SER A 436 -13.67 18.01 -23.57
CA SER A 436 -13.61 19.33 -24.20
C SER A 436 -13.60 20.51 -23.21
N SER A 437 -13.70 20.26 -21.90
CA SER A 437 -13.84 21.29 -20.86
C SER A 437 -12.54 22.04 -20.52
N GLY A 438 -11.39 21.57 -21.01
CA GLY A 438 -10.08 22.20 -20.75
C GLY A 438 -9.59 22.09 -19.30
N GLY A 439 -10.18 21.19 -18.50
CA GLY A 439 -9.77 20.97 -17.10
C GLY A 439 -8.43 20.24 -16.97
N TYR A 440 -8.06 19.43 -17.97
CA TYR A 440 -6.74 18.80 -18.08
C TYR A 440 -6.19 19.01 -19.49
N THR A 441 -5.00 19.58 -19.60
CA THR A 441 -4.33 19.86 -20.89
C THR A 441 -2.92 19.32 -20.88
N ASP A 442 -2.50 18.66 -21.96
CA ASP A 442 -1.11 18.27 -22.18
C ASP A 442 -0.41 19.35 -23.04
N VAL A 443 0.75 19.84 -22.62
CA VAL A 443 1.54 20.88 -23.29
C VAL A 443 2.97 20.38 -23.50
N GLN A 444 3.37 20.30 -24.76
CA GLN A 444 4.76 20.09 -25.13
C GLN A 444 5.53 21.39 -24.96
N PHE A 445 6.50 21.42 -24.05
CA PHE A 445 7.27 22.63 -23.77
C PHE A 445 8.59 22.64 -24.52
N SER A 446 8.85 23.78 -25.18
CA SER A 446 10.14 24.20 -25.70
C SER A 446 10.30 25.70 -25.45
N MET A 447 11.53 26.22 -25.55
CA MET A 447 11.75 27.66 -25.45
C MET A 447 11.02 28.45 -26.54
N ASP A 448 10.74 27.83 -27.68
CA ASP A 448 10.03 28.46 -28.80
C ASP A 448 8.49 28.45 -28.61
N ASN A 449 7.96 27.58 -27.73
CA ASN A 449 6.52 27.35 -27.55
C ASN A 449 6.02 27.68 -26.13
N GLN A 450 6.73 28.53 -25.37
CA GLN A 450 6.37 28.89 -23.99
C GLN A 450 4.98 29.52 -23.87
N SER A 451 4.52 30.21 -24.92
CA SER A 451 3.23 30.88 -24.97
C SER A 451 2.05 29.92 -24.77
N LEU A 452 2.16 28.65 -25.19
CA LEU A 452 1.10 27.64 -25.01
C LEU A 452 0.87 27.33 -23.53
N LEU A 453 1.96 27.16 -22.76
CA LEU A 453 1.84 26.96 -21.31
C LEU A 453 1.20 28.17 -20.64
N LEU A 454 1.63 29.39 -21.02
CA LEU A 454 1.13 30.63 -20.44
C LEU A 454 -0.36 30.86 -20.75
N GLN A 455 -0.80 30.50 -21.95
CA GLN A 455 -2.21 30.57 -22.35
C GLN A 455 -3.07 29.62 -21.52
N GLU A 456 -2.60 28.40 -21.24
CA GLU A 456 -3.36 27.43 -20.45
C GLU A 456 -3.57 27.85 -19.00
N ILE A 457 -2.73 28.71 -18.44
CA ILE A 457 -2.80 29.19 -17.05
C ILE A 457 -3.20 30.65 -16.95
N GLU A 458 -3.65 31.26 -18.04
CA GLU A 458 -4.12 32.63 -18.05
C GLU A 458 -5.25 32.84 -17.04
N GLY A 459 -5.23 33.97 -16.33
CA GLY A 459 -6.18 34.27 -15.26
C GLY A 459 -6.00 33.48 -13.96
N LYS A 460 -4.99 32.60 -13.85
CA LYS A 460 -4.68 31.88 -12.61
C LYS A 460 -3.77 32.70 -11.72
N GLU A 461 -4.30 33.09 -10.56
CA GLU A 461 -3.61 33.86 -9.52
C GLU A 461 -2.53 33.03 -8.81
N THR A 462 -2.76 31.71 -8.68
CA THR A 462 -1.81 30.79 -8.04
C THR A 462 -1.54 29.60 -8.94
N VAL A 463 -0.27 29.33 -9.21
CA VAL A 463 0.18 28.16 -9.96
C VAL A 463 1.07 27.30 -9.09
N LEU A 464 0.64 26.06 -8.86
CA LEU A 464 1.42 25.05 -8.17
C LEU A 464 2.16 24.19 -9.18
N VAL A 465 3.48 24.32 -9.20
CA VAL A 465 4.39 23.50 -10.02
C VAL A 465 4.83 22.29 -9.21
N ILE A 466 4.50 21.10 -9.73
CA ILE A 466 4.91 19.81 -9.18
C ILE A 466 5.96 19.24 -10.14
N ALA A 467 7.22 19.36 -9.74
CA ALA A 467 8.35 18.93 -10.55
C ALA A 467 8.89 17.58 -10.10
N TYR A 468 9.03 16.66 -11.06
CA TYR A 468 9.66 15.34 -10.84
C TYR A 468 11.16 15.32 -11.17
N SER A 469 11.71 16.42 -11.68
CA SER A 469 13.16 16.62 -11.82
C SER A 469 13.51 18.10 -11.71
N ASP A 470 14.79 18.38 -11.43
CA ASP A 470 15.34 19.73 -11.36
C ASP A 470 16.15 20.13 -12.59
N SER A 471 15.90 19.47 -13.73
CA SER A 471 16.61 19.79 -14.97
C SER A 471 16.42 21.25 -15.38
N GLN A 472 17.29 21.70 -16.28
CA GLN A 472 17.18 23.03 -16.89
C GLN A 472 15.78 23.29 -17.49
N LEU A 473 15.11 22.26 -18.01
CA LEU A 473 13.74 22.36 -18.52
C LEU A 473 12.76 22.79 -17.42
N THR A 474 12.79 22.13 -16.26
CA THR A 474 11.94 22.50 -15.13
C THR A 474 12.21 23.92 -14.68
N ALA A 475 13.49 24.32 -14.59
CA ALA A 475 13.87 25.68 -14.24
C ALA A 475 13.29 26.68 -15.25
N ASN A 476 13.44 26.43 -16.56
CA ASN A 476 12.90 27.31 -17.60
C ASN A 476 11.36 27.42 -17.53
N ILE A 477 10.66 26.31 -17.26
CA ILE A 477 9.20 26.33 -17.05
C ILE A 477 8.84 27.26 -15.89
N VAL A 478 9.48 27.10 -14.73
CA VAL A 478 9.23 27.95 -13.56
C VAL A 478 9.60 29.41 -13.84
N ASP A 479 10.69 29.67 -14.56
CA ASP A 479 11.10 31.03 -14.97
C ASP A 479 9.99 31.68 -15.82
N SER A 480 9.50 31.01 -16.86
CA SER A 480 8.39 31.50 -17.70
C SER A 480 7.10 31.73 -16.90
N LEU A 481 6.74 30.80 -16.01
CA LEU A 481 5.53 30.92 -15.19
C LEU A 481 5.57 32.13 -14.25
N SER A 482 6.77 32.55 -13.85
CA SER A 482 7.02 33.63 -12.88
C SER A 482 7.28 34.99 -13.51
N ASP A 483 7.22 35.12 -14.84
CA ASP A 483 7.34 36.42 -15.51
C ASP A 483 6.12 37.33 -15.26
N ASP A 484 4.96 36.73 -14.95
CA ASP A 484 3.80 37.47 -14.45
C ASP A 484 3.91 37.70 -12.93
N LEU A 485 4.26 38.92 -12.54
CA LEU A 485 4.42 39.30 -11.13
C LEU A 485 3.12 39.24 -10.32
N ASN A 486 1.95 39.24 -10.97
CA ASN A 486 0.66 39.12 -10.29
C ASN A 486 0.33 37.67 -9.94
N ARG A 487 1.04 36.71 -10.54
CA ARG A 487 0.86 35.29 -10.30
C ARG A 487 1.83 34.81 -9.23
N LYS A 488 1.29 34.13 -8.22
CA LYS A 488 2.10 33.41 -7.24
C LYS A 488 2.46 32.03 -7.77
N VAL A 489 3.74 31.77 -7.98
CA VAL A 489 4.27 30.47 -8.42
C VAL A 489 4.79 29.71 -7.21
N LEU A 490 4.12 28.61 -6.88
CA LEU A 490 4.49 27.73 -5.79
C LEU A 490 5.21 26.52 -6.37
N VAL A 491 6.44 26.24 -5.94
CA VAL A 491 7.26 25.20 -6.57
C VAL A 491 7.56 24.11 -5.56
N SER A 492 7.04 22.92 -5.82
CA SER A 492 7.38 21.71 -5.09
C SER A 492 8.41 20.91 -5.91
N ARG A 493 9.69 21.14 -5.60
CA ARG A 493 10.80 20.35 -6.16
C ARG A 493 10.81 18.96 -5.55
N HIS A 494 11.25 17.99 -6.32
CA HIS A 494 11.38 16.60 -5.89
C HIS A 494 10.09 16.02 -5.30
N SER A 495 8.94 16.44 -5.82
CA SER A 495 7.66 15.97 -5.32
C SER A 495 7.61 14.45 -5.43
N ASN A 496 7.79 13.78 -4.29
CA ASN A 496 7.74 12.34 -4.17
C ASN A 496 8.86 11.59 -4.92
N LEU A 497 10.07 12.17 -4.94
CA LEU A 497 11.24 11.40 -5.34
C LEU A 497 11.63 10.48 -4.19
N ASP A 498 11.23 9.23 -4.36
CA ASP A 498 11.84 8.13 -3.66
C ASP A 498 13.38 8.17 -3.95
N TYR A 499 13.99 8.80 -4.97
CA TYR A 499 15.49 8.83 -5.08
C TYR A 499 16.11 10.08 -4.48
N LEU A 500 17.40 9.94 -4.14
CA LEU A 500 18.32 11.08 -4.13
C LEU A 500 18.41 11.71 -5.53
N PRO A 501 18.02 12.98 -5.71
CA PRO A 501 18.21 13.69 -6.96
C PRO A 501 19.70 13.76 -7.32
N SER A 502 20.02 13.67 -8.61
CA SER A 502 21.38 13.96 -9.09
C SER A 502 21.81 15.36 -8.67
N ASP A 503 23.10 15.55 -8.41
CA ASP A 503 23.65 16.87 -8.21
C ASP A 503 23.47 17.72 -9.48
N LEU A 504 23.04 18.97 -9.30
CA LEU A 504 22.85 19.91 -10.40
C LEU A 504 24.19 20.29 -11.00
N ASN A 505 24.24 20.37 -12.33
CA ASN A 505 25.39 20.99 -12.98
C ASN A 505 25.40 22.51 -12.74
N ALA A 506 26.50 23.17 -13.08
CA ALA A 506 26.67 24.61 -12.83
C ALA A 506 25.57 25.48 -13.49
N ALA A 507 25.10 25.11 -14.68
CA ALA A 507 24.06 25.84 -15.39
C ALA A 507 22.69 25.68 -14.71
N GLU A 508 22.33 24.45 -14.34
CA GLU A 508 21.09 24.15 -13.61
C GLU A 508 21.06 24.85 -12.25
N ASN A 509 22.19 24.84 -11.53
CA ASN A 509 22.31 25.51 -10.25
C ASN A 509 22.13 27.04 -10.38
N ALA A 510 22.77 27.65 -11.39
CA ALA A 510 22.61 29.07 -11.68
C ALA A 510 21.15 29.43 -12.05
N ALA A 511 20.46 28.59 -12.83
CA ALA A 511 19.07 28.79 -13.20
C ALA A 511 18.14 28.76 -11.97
N TRP A 512 18.32 27.78 -11.07
CA TRP A 512 17.54 27.68 -9.84
C TRP A 512 17.83 28.81 -8.83
N LEU A 513 19.07 29.32 -8.79
CA LEU A 513 19.42 30.50 -7.98
C LEU A 513 18.64 31.73 -8.46
N LYS A 514 18.63 31.99 -9.77
CA LYS A 514 17.90 33.12 -10.37
C LYS A 514 16.39 33.06 -10.05
N ILE A 515 15.79 31.87 -10.15
CA ILE A 515 14.36 31.67 -9.85
C ILE A 515 14.04 31.96 -8.38
N ARG A 516 14.93 31.57 -7.46
CA ARG A 516 14.74 31.77 -6.02
C ARG A 516 14.73 33.24 -5.62
N GLU A 517 15.38 34.10 -6.39
CA GLU A 517 15.42 35.55 -6.15
C GLU A 517 14.14 36.27 -6.59
N LYS A 518 13.25 35.60 -7.37
CA LYS A 518 11.98 36.19 -7.81
C LYS A 518 10.97 36.28 -6.65
N GLN A 519 10.38 37.46 -6.46
CA GLN A 519 9.48 37.76 -5.33
C GLN A 519 8.15 36.99 -5.37
N ASN A 520 7.70 36.60 -6.55
CA ASN A 520 6.45 35.87 -6.77
C ASN A 520 6.63 34.35 -6.79
N VAL A 521 7.84 33.85 -6.53
CA VAL A 521 8.16 32.42 -6.48
C VAL A 521 8.38 31.96 -5.04
N ASN A 522 7.60 30.97 -4.60
CA ASN A 522 7.78 30.33 -3.30
C ASN A 522 8.14 28.85 -3.47
N MET A 523 9.31 28.48 -2.96
CA MET A 523 9.73 27.09 -2.88
C MET A 523 9.04 26.39 -1.70
N LEU A 524 8.25 25.36 -1.97
CA LEU A 524 7.55 24.57 -0.96
C LEU A 524 8.41 23.37 -0.56
N GLY A 525 9.00 23.42 0.64
CA GLY A 525 9.89 22.40 1.17
C GLY A 525 11.36 22.69 0.89
N SER A 526 12.05 23.31 1.84
CA SER A 526 13.50 23.30 1.93
C SER A 526 13.90 22.27 2.98
N GLY A 527 14.23 21.08 2.53
CA GLY A 527 15.03 20.16 3.32
C GLY A 527 16.33 20.81 3.78
N SER A 528 17.06 20.12 4.64
CA SER A 528 18.37 20.47 5.23
C SER A 528 19.50 20.91 4.25
N ARG A 529 19.22 21.13 2.96
CA ARG A 529 20.07 21.81 1.97
C ARG A 529 19.71 23.30 1.79
N SER A 530 19.57 24.04 2.89
CA SER A 530 19.89 25.48 2.88
C SER A 530 21.37 25.75 2.52
N ARG A 531 22.19 24.70 2.41
CA ARG A 531 23.43 24.71 1.64
C ARG A 531 23.15 24.49 0.15
N PHE A 532 22.75 25.56 -0.54
CA PHE A 532 23.49 25.87 -1.77
C PHE A 532 24.97 25.91 -1.36
N ASN A 533 25.87 25.31 -2.13
CA ASN A 533 27.31 25.35 -1.88
C ASN A 533 27.79 26.80 -1.66
N ILE A 534 27.75 27.26 -0.42
CA ILE A 534 28.65 28.23 0.16
C ILE A 534 29.73 27.33 0.77
N CYS A 535 30.97 27.51 0.31
CA CYS A 535 32.17 26.69 0.51
C CYS A 535 32.47 25.67 -0.60
N HIS A 536 32.72 26.19 -1.81
CA HIS A 536 34.03 26.02 -2.45
C HIS A 536 34.36 27.32 -3.22
N ILE A 537 34.67 28.35 -2.45
CA ILE A 537 35.57 29.42 -2.88
C ILE A 537 36.80 29.26 -1.98
N GLN A 538 37.95 29.13 -2.66
CA GLN A 538 39.30 28.76 -2.21
C GLN A 538 39.59 27.27 -2.09
#